data_AF-A0A3S0TSF0-F1
#
_entry.id   AF-A0A3S0TSF0-F1
#
_cell.length_a   1.000
_cell.length_b   1.000
_cell.length_c   1.000
_cell.angle_alpha   90.00
_cell.angle_beta   90.00
_cell.angle_gamma   90.00
#
_symmetry.space_group_name_H-M   'P 1'
#
loop_
_entity.id
_entity.type
_entity.pdbx_description
1 polymer ?
#
loop_
_entity_poly.entity_id
_entity_poly.type
_entity_poly.pdbx_seq_one_letter_code
_entity_poly.pdbx_strand_id
1 'polypeptide(L)' 'MPITSEKSRKTLEKIEDTIAFKKENDKYWNQKMPTMTCEPELVKEFKKEAEEKELKYTTLMNRILRERYRKEDNKNEDD' A
#
# COMPACT_ATOMS: atom_id res chain seq x y z
N MET A 1 12.74 46.60 1.33
CA MET A 1 12.05 45.45 0.71
C MET A 1 12.79 44.19 1.11
N PRO A 2 12.14 43.12 1.64
CA PRO A 2 12.88 41.92 1.98
C PRO A 2 13.27 41.18 0.70
N ILE A 3 14.58 41.00 0.52
CA ILE A 3 15.17 40.20 -0.55
C ILE A 3 14.93 38.74 -0.15
N THR A 4 13.82 38.16 -0.59
CA THR A 4 13.64 36.70 -0.48
C THR A 4 14.63 36.07 -1.45
N SER A 5 15.69 35.49 -0.91
CA SER A 5 16.75 34.86 -1.69
C SER A 5 16.17 33.76 -2.58
N GLU A 6 16.68 33.62 -3.80
CA GLU A 6 16.26 32.60 -4.77
C GLU A 6 16.39 31.16 -4.21
N LYS A 7 17.32 30.94 -3.27
CA LYS A 7 17.44 29.70 -2.47
C LYS A 7 16.19 29.39 -1.63
N SER A 8 15.52 30.42 -1.12
CA SER A 8 14.31 30.28 -0.32
C SER A 8 13.14 29.78 -1.16
N ARG A 9 13.03 30.21 -2.44
CA ARG A 9 11.96 29.78 -3.37
C ARG A 9 12.07 28.32 -3.77
N LYS A 10 13.26 27.86 -4.16
CA LYS A 10 13.50 26.43 -4.48
C LYS A 10 13.23 25.48 -3.31
N THR A 11 13.37 25.96 -2.09
CA THR A 11 13.08 25.15 -0.89
C THR A 11 11.57 25.04 -0.67
N LEU A 12 10.81 26.11 -0.93
CA LEU A 12 9.35 26.11 -0.86
C LEU A 12 8.72 25.21 -1.93
N GLU A 13 9.20 25.27 -3.18
CA GLU A 13 8.73 24.41 -4.28
C GLU A 13 8.91 22.92 -3.94
N LYS A 14 10.07 22.53 -3.38
CA LYS A 14 10.31 21.15 -2.95
C LYS A 14 9.38 20.70 -1.82
N ILE A 15 9.02 21.60 -0.90
CA ILE A 15 8.09 21.32 0.19
C ILE A 15 6.68 21.14 -0.36
N GLU A 16 6.26 22.00 -1.30
CA GLU A 16 4.96 21.90 -1.98
C GLU A 16 4.82 20.59 -2.77
N ASP A 17 5.85 20.20 -3.53
CA ASP A 17 5.89 18.91 -4.23
C ASP A 17 5.78 17.72 -3.27
N THR A 18 6.45 17.80 -2.11
CA THR A 18 6.39 16.75 -1.08
C THR A 18 5.00 16.66 -0.44
N ILE A 19 4.34 17.79 -0.22
CA ILE A 19 2.98 17.84 0.34
C ILE A 19 1.96 17.33 -0.67
N ALA A 20 2.09 17.71 -1.94
CA ALA A 20 1.24 17.25 -3.04
C ALA A 20 1.36 15.73 -3.22
N PHE A 21 2.58 15.20 -3.23
CA PHE A 21 2.84 13.76 -3.30
C PHE A 21 2.23 13.02 -2.10
N LYS A 22 2.37 13.57 -0.88
CA LYS A 22 1.79 12.97 0.33
C LYS A 22 0.26 12.91 0.26
N LYS A 23 -0.39 13.95 -0.25
CA LYS A 23 -1.85 14.05 -0.37
C LYS A 23 -2.44 13.11 -1.42
N GLU A 24 -1.72 12.90 -2.52
CA GLU A 24 -2.12 11.95 -3.57
C GLU A 24 -1.87 10.49 -3.12
N ASN A 25 -0.80 10.26 -2.38
CA ASN A 25 -0.49 8.98 -1.76
C ASN A 25 -1.53 8.61 -0.68
N ASP A 26 -1.97 9.54 0.17
CA ASP A 26 -2.98 9.26 1.20
C ASP A 26 -4.28 8.70 0.59
N LYS A 27 -4.74 9.19 -0.57
CA LYS A 27 -5.94 8.64 -1.26
C LYS A 27 -5.84 7.15 -1.62
N TYR A 28 -4.65 6.66 -2.00
CA TYR A 28 -4.42 5.25 -2.34
C TYR A 28 -4.05 4.39 -1.12
N TRP A 29 -3.50 5.00 -0.06
CA TRP A 29 -2.98 4.31 1.12
C TRP A 29 -3.95 4.31 2.33
N ASN A 30 -5.15 4.86 2.19
CA ASN A 30 -6.13 4.97 3.29
C ASN A 30 -6.73 3.63 3.77
N GLN A 31 -6.46 2.50 3.13
CA GLN A 31 -6.84 1.16 3.61
C GLN A 31 -5.62 0.38 4.12
N LYS A 32 -4.85 0.99 5.04
CA LYS A 32 -3.81 0.26 5.76
C LYS A 32 -4.47 -0.61 6.83
N MET A 33 -4.17 -1.90 6.80
CA MET A 33 -4.46 -2.76 7.95
C MET A 33 -3.64 -2.28 9.15
N PRO A 34 -4.22 -2.24 10.36
CA PRO A 34 -3.46 -1.95 11.56
C PRO A 34 -2.37 -3.01 11.75
N THR A 35 -1.31 -2.64 12.47
CA THR A 35 -0.30 -3.62 12.89
C THR A 35 -0.97 -4.67 13.75
N MET A 36 -0.83 -5.93 13.34
CA MET A 36 -1.38 -7.08 14.05
C MET A 36 -0.30 -8.13 14.30
N THR A 37 -0.45 -8.87 15.38
CA THR A 37 0.34 -10.07 15.66
C THR A 37 -0.40 -11.30 15.15
N CYS A 38 0.34 -12.28 14.65
CA CYS A 38 -0.18 -13.56 14.18
C CYS A 38 0.47 -14.70 14.98
N GLU A 39 -0.18 -15.85 15.02
CA GLU A 39 0.38 -17.05 15.65
C GLU A 39 1.72 -17.45 14.99
N PRO A 40 2.75 -17.82 15.76
CA PRO A 40 4.08 -18.11 15.21
C PRO A 40 4.09 -19.22 14.14
N GLU A 41 3.25 -20.24 14.31
CA GLU A 41 3.14 -21.36 13.37
C GLU A 41 2.61 -20.90 12.02
N LEU A 42 1.53 -20.11 12.01
CA LEU A 42 0.96 -19.52 10.81
C LEU A 42 1.95 -18.60 10.09
N VAL A 43 2.74 -17.81 10.84
CA VAL A 43 3.78 -16.96 10.23
C VAL A 43 4.85 -17.79 9.54
N LYS A 44 5.24 -18.92 10.13
CA LYS A 44 6.26 -19.82 9.56
C LYS A 44 5.76 -20.45 8.27
N GLU A 45 4.54 -20.98 8.26
CA GLU A 45 3.93 -21.56 7.06
C GLU A 45 3.74 -20.53 5.95
N PHE A 46 3.21 -19.35 6.31
CA PHE A 46 3.02 -18.26 5.36
C PHE A 46 4.33 -17.80 4.70
N LYS A 47 5.43 -17.73 5.47
CA LYS A 47 6.75 -17.39 4.92
C LYS A 47 7.28 -18.48 3.98
N LYS A 48 7.13 -19.75 4.36
CA LYS A 48 7.52 -20.89 3.53
C LYS A 48 6.76 -20.88 2.20
N GLU A 49 5.44 -20.66 2.25
CA GLU A 49 4.61 -20.57 1.05
C GLU A 49 5.00 -19.39 0.15
N ALA A 50 5.34 -18.24 0.75
CA ALA A 50 5.80 -17.09 -0.01
C ALA A 50 7.15 -17.34 -0.70
N GLU A 51 8.08 -18.02 -0.03
CA GLU A 51 9.38 -18.42 -0.59
C GLU A 51 9.21 -19.44 -1.72
N GLU A 52 8.42 -20.49 -1.51
CA GLU A 52 8.15 -21.53 -2.53
C GLU A 52 7.48 -20.97 -3.79
N LYS A 53 6.64 -19.94 -3.64
CA LYS A 53 5.94 -19.28 -4.76
C LYS A 53 6.70 -18.08 -5.32
N GLU A 54 7.87 -17.75 -4.77
CA GLU A 54 8.65 -16.55 -5.10
C GLU A 54 7.83 -15.25 -5.02
N LEU A 55 6.88 -15.19 -4.07
CA LEU A 55 5.97 -14.07 -3.88
C LEU A 55 6.41 -13.18 -2.72
N LYS A 56 6.18 -11.87 -2.87
CA LYS A 56 6.24 -10.94 -1.73
C LYS A 56 5.12 -11.27 -0.74
N TYR A 57 5.38 -11.14 0.55
CA TYR A 57 4.39 -11.34 1.62
C TYR A 57 3.11 -10.53 1.39
N THR A 58 3.23 -9.26 0.99
CA THR A 58 2.06 -8.42 0.68
C THR A 58 1.24 -8.97 -0.49
N THR A 59 1.90 -9.58 -1.48
CA THR A 59 1.23 -10.19 -2.65
C THR A 59 0.49 -11.46 -2.25
N LEU A 60 1.12 -12.33 -1.46
CA LEU A 60 0.49 -13.54 -0.95
C LEU A 60 -0.69 -13.21 -0.04
N MET A 61 -0.53 -12.27 0.89
CA MET A 61 -1.62 -11.82 1.76
C MET A 61 -2.79 -11.25 0.95
N ASN A 62 -2.52 -10.38 -0.03
CA ASN A 62 -3.57 -9.85 -0.89
C ASN A 62 -4.28 -10.93 -1.71
N ARG A 63 -3.55 -11.95 -2.17
CA ARG A 63 -4.14 -13.10 -2.87
C ARG A 63 -5.09 -13.87 -1.96
N ILE A 64 -4.66 -14.21 -0.74
CA ILE A 64 -5.48 -14.89 0.26
C ILE A 64 -6.73 -14.06 0.60
N LEU A 65 -6.58 -12.75 0.80
CA LEU A 65 -7.69 -11.85 1.08
C LEU A 65 -8.67 -11.77 -0.10
N ARG A 66 -8.18 -11.71 -1.34
CA ARG A 66 -9.04 -11.76 -2.54
C ARG A 66 -9.77 -13.10 -2.65
N GLU A 67 -9.08 -14.21 -2.50
CA GLU A 67 -9.70 -15.55 -2.56
C GLU A 67 -10.76 -15.75 -1.47
N ARG A 68 -10.57 -15.13 -0.29
CA ARG A 68 -11.52 -15.21 0.83
C ARG A 68 -12.73 -14.29 0.66
N TYR A 69 -12.51 -13.04 0.24
CA TYR A 69 -13.53 -11.99 0.27
C TYR A 69 -14.08 -11.58 -1.11
N ARG A 70 -13.45 -11.96 -2.23
CA ARG A 70 -13.93 -11.68 -3.60
C ARG A 70 -14.58 -12.88 -4.29
N LYS A 71 -15.29 -13.74 -3.55
CA LYS A 71 -15.98 -14.89 -4.14
C LYS A 71 -17.23 -14.55 -4.98
N GLU A 72 -17.65 -13.28 -5.05
CA GLU A 72 -18.90 -12.89 -5.73
C GLU A 72 -18.79 -11.63 -6.62
N ASP A 73 -17.82 -11.58 -7.54
CA ASP A 73 -17.94 -10.75 -8.76
C ASP A 73 -18.09 -11.63 -10.02
N ASN A 74 -18.51 -12.89 -9.86
CA ASN A 74 -19.11 -13.69 -10.93
C ASN A 74 -20.63 -13.43 -10.99
N LYS A 75 -21.06 -12.17 -11.03
CA LYS A 75 -22.29 -11.88 -11.76
C LYS A 75 -21.94 -12.02 -13.23
N ASN A 76 -22.10 -13.24 -13.74
CA ASN A 76 -22.41 -13.48 -15.13
C ASN A 76 -23.50 -12.46 -15.50
N GLU A 77 -23.11 -11.39 -16.22
CA GLU A 77 -24.02 -10.75 -17.17
C GLU A 77 -24.25 -11.79 -18.27
N ASP A 78 -25.14 -12.74 -17.99
CA ASP A 78 -25.62 -13.72 -18.96
C ASP A 78 -27.13 -13.50 -19.07
N ASP A 79 -27.49 -12.96 -20.24
CA ASP A 79 -28.80 -12.63 -20.83
C ASP A 79 -29.57 -11.39 -20.34
#